data_AF-A0A382JZY7-F1
#
_entry.id   AF-A0A382JZY7-F1
#
_cell.length_a   1.000
_cell.length_b   1.000
_cell.length_c   1.000
_cell.angle_alpha   90.00
_cell.angle_beta   90.00
_cell.angle_gamma   90.00
#
_symmetry.space_group_name_H-M   'P 1'
#
loop_
_entity.id
_entity.type
_entity.pdbx_description
1 polymer ?
#
loop_
_entity_poly.entity_id
_entity_poly.type
_entity_poly.pdbx_seq_one_letter_code
_entity_poly.pdbx_strand_id
1 'polypeptide(L)'
;MSFFFALLCLPGLSVPLHGDEAKTYLEFVTSTPSQLLFQYAGNNQHSLFSILSNASMKILGEYEVAFRLPVFVAAVISIFLMHRLGQCFGNFRVATFTSILMIGSAPHIYWAQHGRGYALTEMLALVNVFGAILLLEGKSPNKGAWILILSGFALCITVPSNVYFLPACGLAFLFVLWESGNLRNPVSLPRLGKKILPFIILAVLTAGYFFMIYDDLVRGIETHIRFLKLFRNTDSMAGTPQKFQEVALHLARPWGFWLYLPAFYGVWALNRTQRGFILILLGTPALLVILSGMMGPPRVYVYALPFLILLAALGIDRGIRSLSRV
;
A
#
# COMPACT_ATOMS: atom_id res chain seq x y z
N MET A 1 5.31 -21.00 3.03
CA MET A 1 5.74 -19.58 3.11
C MET A 1 4.86 -18.78 4.06
N SER A 2 3.56 -18.56 3.80
CA SER A 2 2.70 -17.79 4.71
C SER A 2 2.58 -18.38 6.13
N PHE A 3 2.52 -19.70 6.27
CA PHE A 3 2.53 -20.35 7.60
C PHE A 3 3.83 -20.08 8.38
N PHE A 4 4.98 -20.14 7.71
CA PHE A 4 6.26 -19.83 8.33
C PHE A 4 6.33 -18.35 8.77
N PHE A 5 5.83 -17.44 7.92
CA PHE A 5 5.71 -16.02 8.28
C PHE A 5 4.80 -15.80 9.49
N ALA A 6 3.66 -16.50 9.54
CA ALA A 6 2.75 -16.44 10.68
C ALA A 6 3.45 -16.82 11.99
N LEU A 7 4.22 -17.92 11.98
CA LEU A 7 5.01 -18.36 13.13
C LEU A 7 6.08 -17.33 13.54
N LEU A 8 6.78 -16.74 12.57
CA LEU A 8 7.78 -15.70 12.82
C LEU A 8 7.17 -14.49 13.56
N CYS A 9 5.91 -14.17 13.28
CA CYS A 9 5.26 -13.00 13.85
C CYS A 9 4.70 -13.23 15.27
N LEU A 10 4.46 -14.47 15.69
CA LEU A 10 3.79 -14.77 16.97
C LEU A 10 4.39 -14.08 18.20
N PRO A 11 5.73 -14.04 18.39
CA PRO A 11 6.31 -13.45 19.61
C PRO A 11 5.98 -11.96 19.78
N GLY A 12 5.77 -11.22 18.69
CA GLY A 12 5.44 -9.79 18.74
C GLY A 12 3.96 -9.50 19.00
N LEU A 13 3.07 -10.49 18.86
CA LEU A 13 1.63 -10.26 18.97
C LEU A 13 1.14 -10.11 20.41
N SER A 14 1.85 -10.68 21.39
CA SER A 14 1.47 -10.68 22.81
C SER A 14 2.23 -9.64 23.66
N VAL A 15 3.10 -8.84 23.05
CA VAL A 15 3.84 -7.78 23.76
C VAL A 15 2.88 -6.65 24.16
N PRO A 16 3.03 -5.99 25.33
CA PRO A 16 2.18 -4.87 25.71
C PRO A 16 2.08 -3.77 24.63
N LEU A 17 0.91 -3.16 24.50
CA LEU A 17 0.72 -2.01 23.62
C LEU A 17 1.63 -0.86 24.09
N HIS A 18 2.31 -0.19 23.16
CA HIS A 18 3.22 0.89 23.50
C HIS A 18 3.23 2.00 22.44
N GLY A 19 3.70 3.18 22.86
CA GLY A 19 3.82 4.37 22.01
C GLY A 19 2.53 4.68 21.25
N ASP A 20 2.68 4.78 19.94
CA ASP A 20 1.64 5.10 18.99
C ASP A 20 0.48 4.08 18.97
N GLU A 21 0.75 2.80 19.27
CA GLU A 21 -0.26 1.74 19.33
C GLU A 21 -1.17 1.89 20.56
N ALA A 22 -0.56 2.10 21.73
CA ALA A 22 -1.28 2.36 22.97
C ALA A 22 -2.16 3.62 22.83
N LYS A 23 -1.62 4.66 22.18
CA LYS A 23 -2.39 5.87 21.87
C LYS A 23 -3.61 5.57 21.01
N THR A 24 -3.45 4.79 19.93
CA THR A 24 -4.57 4.37 19.08
C THR A 24 -5.64 3.60 19.88
N TYR A 25 -5.24 2.68 20.75
CA TYR A 25 -6.17 1.96 21.62
C TYR A 25 -6.93 2.91 22.53
N LEU A 26 -6.24 3.76 23.30
CA LEU A 26 -6.86 4.67 24.27
C LEU A 26 -7.81 5.69 23.63
N GLU A 27 -7.47 6.19 22.44
CA GLU A 27 -8.28 7.19 21.75
C GLU A 27 -9.51 6.59 21.06
N PHE A 28 -9.41 5.35 20.56
CA PHE A 28 -10.37 4.83 19.59
C PHE A 28 -11.10 3.54 19.97
N VAL A 29 -10.70 2.84 21.05
CA VAL A 29 -11.30 1.55 21.42
C VAL A 29 -12.81 1.62 21.69
N THR A 30 -13.27 2.73 22.28
CA THR A 30 -14.69 2.96 22.60
C THR A 30 -15.47 3.63 21.47
N SER A 31 -14.79 4.04 20.39
CA SER A 31 -15.44 4.73 19.28
C SER A 31 -16.31 3.79 18.45
N THR A 32 -17.48 4.30 18.05
CA THR A 32 -18.36 3.62 17.10
C THR A 32 -17.75 3.64 15.68
N PRO A 33 -18.12 2.71 14.79
CA PRO A 33 -17.67 2.74 13.41
C PRO A 33 -17.98 4.06 12.69
N SER A 34 -19.13 4.68 13.00
CA SER A 34 -19.51 5.98 12.42
C SER A 34 -18.56 7.10 12.85
N GLN A 35 -18.21 7.18 14.13
CA GLN A 35 -17.23 8.14 14.63
C GLN A 35 -15.86 7.91 13.97
N LEU A 36 -15.41 6.67 13.88
CA LEU A 36 -14.13 6.35 13.24
C LEU A 36 -14.10 6.72 11.76
N LEU A 37 -15.23 6.60 11.04
CA LEU A 37 -15.31 6.95 9.64
C LEU A 37 -15.37 8.47 9.43
N PHE A 38 -16.23 9.17 10.16
CA PHE A 38 -16.62 10.55 9.83
C PHE A 38 -16.08 11.63 10.79
N GLN A 39 -15.40 11.24 11.87
CA GLN A 39 -14.76 12.17 12.80
C GLN A 39 -13.27 11.83 12.88
N TYR A 40 -12.46 12.51 12.07
CA TYR A 40 -11.03 12.27 11.97
C TYR A 40 -10.26 13.10 13.01
N ALA A 41 -9.93 12.48 14.14
CA ALA A 41 -9.29 13.12 15.27
C ALA A 41 -7.79 13.46 15.04
N GLY A 42 -7.16 12.90 14.00
CA GLY A 42 -5.81 13.26 13.59
C GLY A 42 -4.99 12.09 13.05
N ASN A 43 -3.69 12.33 12.84
CA ASN A 43 -2.77 11.42 12.13
C ASN A 43 -2.55 10.05 12.77
N ASN A 44 -3.02 9.88 14.00
CA ASN A 44 -2.98 8.63 14.75
C ASN A 44 -4.17 7.70 14.43
N GLN A 45 -5.21 8.25 13.79
CA GLN A 45 -6.43 7.54 13.45
C GLN A 45 -6.26 6.75 12.17
N HIS A 46 -6.23 5.43 12.33
CA HIS A 46 -6.27 4.48 11.23
C HIS A 46 -7.67 3.88 11.16
N SER A 47 -8.64 4.60 10.61
CA SER A 47 -10.08 4.31 10.80
C SER A 47 -10.47 2.87 10.48
N LEU A 48 -10.05 2.33 9.33
CA LEU A 48 -10.35 0.93 8.99
C LEU A 48 -9.73 -0.05 9.98
N PHE A 49 -8.50 0.21 10.40
CA PHE A 49 -7.83 -0.63 11.39
C PHE A 49 -8.57 -0.59 12.73
N SER A 50 -8.89 0.60 13.25
CA SER A 50 -9.59 0.75 14.53
C SER A 50 -10.96 0.07 14.51
N ILE A 51 -11.70 0.16 13.41
CA ILE A 51 -13.00 -0.54 13.25
C ILE A 51 -12.81 -2.06 13.35
N LEU A 52 -11.86 -2.61 12.59
CA LEU A 52 -11.59 -4.05 12.58
C LEU A 52 -11.01 -4.54 13.91
N SER A 53 -10.18 -3.73 14.55
CA SER A 53 -9.56 -4.04 15.84
C SER A 53 -10.59 -4.04 16.97
N ASN A 54 -11.45 -3.03 17.03
CA ASN A 54 -12.55 -2.96 17.99
C ASN A 54 -13.52 -4.15 17.81
N ALA A 55 -13.83 -4.51 16.57
CA ALA A 55 -14.64 -5.69 16.29
C ALA A 55 -13.94 -6.99 16.74
N SER A 56 -12.64 -7.11 16.49
CA SER A 56 -11.83 -8.27 16.92
C SER A 56 -11.82 -8.42 18.44
N MET A 57 -11.54 -7.35 19.17
CA MET A 57 -11.53 -7.37 20.64
C MET A 57 -12.92 -7.64 21.22
N LYS A 58 -13.99 -7.11 20.60
CA LYS A 58 -15.36 -7.40 21.03
C LYS A 58 -15.72 -8.89 20.93
N ILE A 59 -15.15 -9.59 19.95
CA ILE A 59 -15.43 -11.02 19.70
C ILE A 59 -14.50 -11.93 20.52
N LEU A 60 -13.23 -11.57 20.62
CA LEU A 60 -12.16 -12.43 21.16
C LEU A 60 -11.69 -12.04 22.56
N GLY A 61 -12.15 -10.90 23.08
CA GLY A 61 -11.72 -10.31 24.34
C GLY A 61 -10.68 -9.20 24.17
N GLU A 62 -10.51 -8.41 25.23
CA GLU A 62 -9.57 -7.27 25.28
C GLU A 62 -8.14 -7.75 25.55
N TYR A 63 -7.51 -8.30 24.51
CA TYR A 63 -6.11 -8.75 24.52
C TYR A 63 -5.33 -8.12 23.38
N GLU A 64 -4.02 -7.98 23.54
CA GLU A 64 -3.12 -7.38 22.53
C GLU A 64 -3.13 -8.16 21.21
N VAL A 65 -3.23 -9.49 21.29
CA VAL A 65 -3.34 -10.36 20.12
C VAL A 65 -4.64 -10.07 19.36
N ALA A 66 -5.76 -9.88 20.07
CA ALA A 66 -7.03 -9.55 19.45
C ALA A 66 -6.99 -8.16 18.80
N PHE A 67 -6.33 -7.18 19.43
CA PHE A 67 -6.12 -5.85 18.88
C PHE A 67 -5.31 -5.87 17.57
N ARG A 68 -4.27 -6.70 17.50
CA ARG A 68 -3.37 -6.82 16.34
C ARG A 68 -3.84 -7.81 15.28
N LEU A 69 -4.85 -8.63 15.57
CA LEU A 69 -5.31 -9.68 14.66
C LEU A 69 -5.60 -9.19 13.23
N PRO A 70 -6.27 -8.03 13.01
CA PRO A 70 -6.55 -7.56 11.65
C PRO A 70 -5.29 -7.33 10.80
N VAL A 71 -4.25 -6.74 11.40
CA VAL A 71 -3.01 -6.40 10.69
C VAL A 71 -2.13 -7.63 10.48
N PHE A 72 -2.13 -8.55 11.45
CA PHE A 72 -1.48 -9.85 11.32
C PHE A 72 -2.07 -10.65 10.16
N VAL A 73 -3.40 -10.78 10.09
CA VAL A 73 -4.10 -11.47 9.00
C VAL A 73 -3.80 -10.79 7.66
N ALA A 74 -3.84 -9.45 7.60
CA ALA A 74 -3.53 -8.70 6.39
C ALA A 74 -2.10 -8.94 5.89
N ALA A 75 -1.12 -9.00 6.79
CA ALA A 75 0.27 -9.29 6.44
C ALA A 75 0.44 -10.72 5.91
N VAL A 76 -0.18 -11.71 6.56
CA VAL A 76 -0.15 -13.12 6.10
C VAL A 76 -0.76 -13.28 4.70
N ILE A 77 -1.88 -12.60 4.44
CA ILE A 77 -2.53 -12.57 3.11
C ILE A 77 -1.61 -11.88 2.09
N SER A 78 -0.91 -10.81 2.47
CA SER A 78 0.01 -10.10 1.59
C SER A 78 1.12 -11.00 1.06
N ILE A 79 1.64 -11.97 1.84
CA ILE A 79 2.61 -12.97 1.35
C ILE A 79 2.03 -13.81 0.21
N PHE A 80 0.77 -14.23 0.31
CA PHE A 80 0.09 -15.00 -0.74
C PHE A 80 -0.12 -14.15 -1.99
N LEU A 81 -0.60 -12.92 -1.82
CA LEU A 81 -0.78 -11.97 -2.92
C LEU A 81 0.55 -11.67 -3.63
N MET A 82 1.63 -11.55 -2.87
CA MET A 82 2.98 -11.36 -3.39
C MET A 82 3.48 -12.54 -4.22
N HIS A 83 3.21 -13.77 -3.77
CA HIS A 83 3.50 -14.96 -4.58
C HIS A 83 2.75 -14.90 -5.92
N ARG A 84 1.44 -14.60 -5.90
CA ARG A 84 0.63 -14.47 -7.11
C ARG A 84 1.14 -13.35 -8.01
N LEU A 85 1.54 -12.22 -7.45
CA LEU A 85 2.06 -11.09 -8.21
C LEU A 85 3.36 -11.45 -8.94
N GLY A 86 4.26 -12.18 -8.26
CA GLY A 86 5.48 -12.70 -8.88
C GLY A 86 5.21 -13.71 -10.02
N GLN A 87 4.13 -14.49 -9.93
CA GLN A 87 3.69 -15.34 -11.05
C GLN A 87 3.16 -14.50 -12.23
N CYS A 88 2.39 -13.44 -11.96
CA CYS A 88 1.85 -12.56 -12.99
C CYS A 88 2.92 -11.80 -13.78
N PHE A 89 3.98 -11.32 -13.11
CA PHE A 89 5.03 -10.51 -13.74
C PHE A 89 6.25 -11.32 -14.18
N GLY A 90 6.34 -12.59 -13.77
CA GLY A 90 7.51 -13.41 -14.03
C GLY A 90 7.16 -14.89 -14.15
N ASN A 91 7.62 -15.68 -13.19
CA ASN A 91 7.52 -17.13 -13.19
C ASN A 91 7.53 -17.65 -11.75
N PHE A 92 7.48 -18.97 -11.56
CA PHE A 92 7.48 -19.58 -10.23
C PHE A 92 8.70 -19.19 -9.37
N ARG A 93 9.90 -19.06 -9.96
CA ARG A 93 11.10 -18.64 -9.19
C ARG A 93 10.97 -17.21 -8.70
N VAL A 94 10.51 -16.30 -9.56
CA VAL A 94 10.22 -14.91 -9.18
C VAL A 94 9.18 -14.87 -8.07
N ALA A 95 8.10 -15.65 -8.18
CA ALA A 95 7.08 -15.78 -7.14
C ALA A 95 7.66 -16.23 -5.79
N THR A 96 8.58 -17.19 -5.80
CA THR A 96 9.27 -17.65 -4.58
C THR A 96 10.20 -16.57 -4.02
N PHE A 97 11.02 -15.92 -4.85
CA PHE A 97 11.90 -14.84 -4.40
C PHE A 97 11.12 -13.65 -3.84
N THR A 98 10.05 -13.23 -4.51
CA THR A 98 9.16 -12.17 -4.04
C THR A 98 8.56 -12.52 -2.67
N SER A 99 8.10 -13.76 -2.46
CA SER A 99 7.61 -14.19 -1.14
C SER A 99 8.70 -14.22 -0.08
N ILE A 100 9.89 -14.76 -0.37
CA ILE A 100 11.00 -14.84 0.59
C ILE A 100 11.47 -13.44 0.99
N LEU A 101 11.64 -12.54 0.03
CA LEU A 101 11.97 -11.15 0.30
C LEU A 101 10.87 -10.47 1.12
N MET A 102 9.59 -10.66 0.81
CA MET A 102 8.51 -10.09 1.62
C MET A 102 8.55 -10.60 3.07
N ILE A 103 8.83 -11.89 3.27
CA ILE A 103 8.99 -12.50 4.61
C ILE A 103 10.18 -11.88 5.36
N GLY A 104 11.31 -11.64 4.67
CA GLY A 104 12.52 -11.05 5.27
C GLY A 104 12.49 -9.53 5.41
N SER A 105 11.42 -8.86 4.97
CA SER A 105 11.30 -7.41 4.99
C SER A 105 11.01 -6.92 6.41
N ALA A 106 11.90 -6.09 6.95
CA ALA A 106 11.75 -5.58 8.30
C ALA A 106 10.48 -4.72 8.48
N PRO A 107 10.11 -3.81 7.54
CA PRO A 107 8.84 -3.09 7.62
C PRO A 107 7.63 -4.04 7.61
N HIS A 108 7.66 -5.08 6.78
CA HIS A 108 6.53 -6.02 6.68
C HIS A 108 6.32 -6.81 7.97
N ILE A 109 7.40 -7.37 8.53
CA ILE A 109 7.37 -8.07 9.83
C ILE A 109 6.89 -7.11 10.92
N TYR A 110 7.45 -5.89 10.96
CA TYR A 110 7.10 -4.90 11.98
C TYR A 110 5.61 -4.57 11.96
N TRP A 111 5.05 -4.25 10.78
CA TRP A 111 3.62 -3.90 10.67
C TRP A 111 2.68 -5.09 10.80
N ALA A 112 3.16 -6.32 10.62
CA ALA A 112 2.39 -7.53 10.95
C ALA A 112 2.17 -7.69 12.47
N GLN A 113 3.02 -7.05 13.29
CA GLN A 113 3.02 -7.16 14.75
C GLN A 113 2.59 -5.89 15.48
N HIS A 114 2.34 -4.79 14.76
CA HIS A 114 1.96 -3.51 15.37
C HIS A 114 0.58 -3.10 14.88
N GLY A 115 -0.36 -2.92 15.81
CA GLY A 115 -1.76 -2.58 15.57
C GLY A 115 -1.94 -1.17 15.01
N ARG A 116 -1.63 -1.02 13.72
CA ARG A 116 -1.80 0.20 12.93
C ARG A 116 -2.20 -0.14 11.50
N GLY A 117 -2.73 0.81 10.74
CA GLY A 117 -3.23 0.57 9.37
C GLY A 117 -2.19 0.22 8.29
N TYR A 118 -0.91 0.03 8.60
CA TYR A 118 0.14 -0.09 7.58
C TYR A 118 0.18 -1.46 6.89
N ALA A 119 0.01 -2.58 7.62
CA ALA A 119 -0.12 -3.89 6.98
C ALA A 119 -1.40 -4.01 6.12
N LEU A 120 -2.49 -3.35 6.55
CA LEU A 120 -3.70 -3.21 5.73
C LEU A 120 -3.42 -2.41 4.47
N THR A 121 -2.63 -1.33 4.56
CA THR A 121 -2.24 -0.51 3.40
C THR A 121 -1.48 -1.35 2.36
N GLU A 122 -0.51 -2.17 2.79
CA GLU A 122 0.23 -3.06 1.90
C GLU A 122 -0.69 -4.08 1.20
N MET A 123 -1.54 -4.76 1.98
CA MET A 123 -2.49 -5.74 1.46
C MET A 123 -3.47 -5.10 0.47
N LEU A 124 -4.07 -3.97 0.83
CA LEU A 124 -5.08 -3.30 0.01
C LEU A 124 -4.47 -2.72 -1.28
N ALA A 125 -3.23 -2.23 -1.25
CA ALA A 125 -2.52 -1.80 -2.46
C ALA A 125 -2.31 -2.97 -3.44
N LEU A 126 -1.95 -4.15 -2.93
CA LEU A 126 -1.85 -5.37 -3.74
C LEU A 126 -3.21 -5.77 -4.32
N VAL A 127 -4.25 -5.81 -3.49
CA VAL A 127 -5.63 -6.15 -3.93
C VAL A 127 -6.13 -5.15 -4.98
N ASN A 128 -5.81 -3.87 -4.84
CA ASN A 128 -6.18 -2.82 -5.79
C ASN A 128 -5.55 -3.05 -7.17
N VAL A 129 -4.25 -3.36 -7.20
CA VAL A 129 -3.55 -3.73 -8.43
C VAL A 129 -4.12 -5.02 -9.05
N PHE A 130 -4.47 -6.03 -8.25
CA PHE A 130 -5.16 -7.21 -8.77
C PHE A 130 -6.54 -6.88 -9.37
N GLY A 131 -7.30 -5.97 -8.75
CA GLY A 131 -8.55 -5.45 -9.31
C GLY A 131 -8.34 -4.83 -10.69
N ALA A 132 -7.31 -4.00 -10.83
CA ALA A 132 -6.92 -3.38 -12.10
C ALA A 132 -6.50 -4.44 -13.15
N ILE A 133 -5.70 -5.43 -12.77
CA ILE A 133 -5.27 -6.54 -13.67
C ILE A 133 -6.49 -7.33 -14.16
N LEU A 134 -7.39 -7.73 -13.26
CA LEU A 134 -8.62 -8.47 -13.62
C LEU A 134 -9.51 -7.68 -14.58
N LEU A 135 -9.57 -6.35 -14.40
CA LEU A 135 -10.32 -5.46 -15.27
C LEU A 135 -9.66 -5.31 -16.66
N LEU A 136 -8.32 -5.31 -16.72
CA LEU A 136 -7.55 -5.31 -17.97
C LEU A 136 -7.74 -6.61 -18.75
N GLU A 137 -7.60 -7.76 -18.08
CA GLU A 137 -7.73 -9.10 -18.67
C GLU A 137 -9.14 -9.37 -19.21
N GLY A 138 -10.18 -8.75 -18.64
CA GLY A 138 -11.55 -8.83 -19.15
C GLY A 138 -12.24 -10.18 -18.94
N LYS A 139 -11.61 -11.15 -18.28
CA LYS A 139 -12.22 -12.46 -17.94
C LYS A 139 -13.34 -12.34 -16.91
N SER A 140 -13.17 -11.43 -15.94
CA SER A 140 -14.15 -11.18 -14.89
C SER A 140 -14.21 -9.68 -14.54
N PRO A 141 -14.66 -8.81 -15.47
CA PRO A 141 -14.52 -7.36 -15.36
C PRO A 141 -15.33 -6.80 -14.19
N ASN A 142 -16.53 -7.32 -13.92
CA ASN A 142 -17.35 -6.87 -12.78
C ASN A 142 -16.66 -7.18 -11.45
N LYS A 143 -16.03 -8.36 -11.32
CA LYS A 143 -15.25 -8.73 -10.14
C LYS A 143 -14.04 -7.83 -9.98
N GLY A 144 -13.30 -7.57 -11.06
CA GLY A 144 -12.16 -6.65 -11.07
C GLY A 144 -12.56 -5.23 -10.66
N ALA A 145 -13.67 -4.72 -11.18
CA ALA A 145 -14.22 -3.41 -10.85
C ALA A 145 -14.55 -3.28 -9.35
N TRP A 146 -15.29 -4.24 -8.78
CA TRP A 146 -15.62 -4.20 -7.35
C TRP A 146 -14.39 -4.33 -6.46
N ILE A 147 -13.46 -5.23 -6.80
CA ILE A 147 -12.21 -5.36 -6.06
C ILE A 147 -11.43 -4.03 -6.08
N LEU A 148 -11.31 -3.39 -7.25
CA LEU A 148 -10.65 -2.10 -7.41
C LEU A 148 -11.30 -1.01 -6.57
N ILE A 149 -12.62 -0.84 -6.68
CA ILE A 149 -13.37 0.21 -5.97
C ILE A 149 -13.25 0.00 -4.44
N LEU A 150 -13.56 -1.21 -3.96
CA LEU A 150 -13.59 -1.48 -2.52
C LEU A 150 -12.21 -1.37 -1.88
N SER A 151 -11.18 -1.95 -2.52
CA SER A 151 -9.80 -1.86 -2.00
C SER A 151 -9.25 -0.44 -2.06
N GLY A 152 -9.52 0.29 -3.15
CA GLY A 152 -9.08 1.67 -3.32
C GLY A 152 -9.70 2.60 -2.30
N PHE A 153 -11.00 2.44 -2.04
CA PHE A 153 -11.70 3.22 -1.03
C PHE A 153 -11.24 2.86 0.39
N ALA A 154 -11.07 1.55 0.66
CA ALA A 154 -10.55 1.07 1.93
C ALA A 154 -9.11 1.55 2.22
N LEU A 155 -8.27 1.75 1.20
CA LEU A 155 -6.94 2.36 1.36
C LEU A 155 -7.04 3.75 2.01
N CYS A 156 -7.93 4.60 1.49
CA CYS A 156 -8.13 5.96 1.98
C CYS A 156 -8.77 6.01 3.38
N ILE A 157 -9.66 5.07 3.70
CA ILE A 157 -10.20 4.91 5.07
C ILE A 157 -9.11 4.41 6.03
N THR A 158 -8.17 3.60 5.55
CA THR A 158 -7.08 3.10 6.39
C THR A 158 -6.12 4.21 6.79
N VAL A 159 -5.69 5.02 5.82
CA VAL A 159 -4.91 6.25 6.02
C VAL A 159 -5.24 7.21 4.86
N PRO A 160 -5.67 8.45 5.14
CA PRO A 160 -6.01 9.41 4.08
C PRO A 160 -4.87 9.68 3.09
N SER A 161 -3.60 9.65 3.53
CA SER A 161 -2.45 9.86 2.65
C SER A 161 -2.28 8.78 1.57
N ASN A 162 -2.94 7.61 1.69
CA ASN A 162 -2.96 6.59 0.65
C ASN A 162 -3.64 7.08 -0.64
N VAL A 163 -4.34 8.21 -0.61
CA VAL A 163 -4.90 8.86 -1.80
C VAL A 163 -3.86 9.07 -2.91
N TYR A 164 -2.58 9.30 -2.57
CA TYR A 164 -1.51 9.47 -3.56
C TYR A 164 -1.29 8.22 -4.42
N PHE A 165 -1.67 7.03 -3.95
CA PHE A 165 -1.57 5.78 -4.69
C PHE A 165 -2.68 5.61 -5.73
N LEU A 166 -3.88 6.17 -5.52
CA LEU A 166 -5.03 5.91 -6.39
C LEU A 166 -4.84 6.48 -7.82
N PRO A 167 -4.37 7.74 -8.01
CA PRO A 167 -4.04 8.25 -9.34
C PRO A 167 -2.95 7.43 -10.02
N ALA A 168 -1.98 6.91 -9.26
CA ALA A 168 -0.93 6.06 -9.79
C ALA A 168 -1.48 4.78 -10.41
N CYS A 169 -2.39 4.09 -9.71
CA CYS A 169 -3.06 2.91 -10.24
C CYS A 169 -3.91 3.24 -11.48
N GLY A 170 -4.64 4.36 -11.46
CA GLY A 170 -5.45 4.82 -12.60
C GLY A 170 -4.62 5.14 -13.84
N LEU A 171 -3.55 5.92 -13.69
CA LEU A 171 -2.65 6.27 -14.80
C LEU A 171 -1.91 5.04 -15.33
N ALA A 172 -1.45 4.15 -14.45
CA ALA A 172 -0.80 2.90 -14.86
C ALA A 172 -1.76 2.00 -15.65
N PHE A 173 -3.03 1.92 -15.22
CA PHE A 173 -4.09 1.21 -15.94
C PHE A 173 -4.34 1.81 -17.34
N LEU A 174 -4.49 3.13 -17.43
CA LEU A 174 -4.70 3.83 -18.70
C LEU A 174 -3.53 3.64 -19.65
N PHE A 175 -2.29 3.68 -19.14
CA PHE A 175 -1.10 3.40 -19.93
C PHE A 175 -1.10 1.99 -20.52
N VAL A 176 -1.44 0.97 -19.73
CA VAL A 176 -1.55 -0.41 -20.23
C VAL A 176 -2.68 -0.55 -21.25
N LEU A 177 -3.80 0.14 -21.03
CA LEU A 177 -4.91 0.15 -21.97
C LEU A 177 -4.53 0.78 -23.32
N TRP A 178 -3.72 1.85 -23.29
CA TRP A 178 -3.14 2.49 -24.47
C TRP A 178 -2.18 1.54 -25.22
N GLU A 179 -1.18 1.01 -24.52
CA GLU A 179 -0.14 0.17 -25.11
C GLU A 179 -0.68 -1.16 -25.64
N SER A 180 -1.72 -1.72 -25.02
CA SER A 180 -2.36 -2.96 -25.50
C SER A 180 -3.16 -2.79 -26.81
N GLY A 181 -3.19 -1.59 -27.40
CA GLY A 181 -3.94 -1.33 -28.63
C GLY A 181 -5.46 -1.34 -28.45
N ASN A 182 -5.95 -1.57 -27.23
CA ASN A 182 -7.37 -1.46 -26.86
C ASN A 182 -7.91 -0.03 -27.00
N LEU A 183 -7.04 0.96 -27.17
CA LEU A 183 -7.42 2.34 -27.52
C LEU A 183 -7.31 2.65 -29.02
N ARG A 184 -6.62 1.81 -29.80
CA ARG A 184 -6.27 2.06 -31.21
C ARG A 184 -7.23 1.41 -32.20
N ASN A 185 -7.81 0.27 -31.83
CA ASN A 185 -8.99 -0.22 -32.54
C ASN A 185 -10.18 0.70 -32.22
N PRO A 186 -11.16 0.90 -33.12
CA PRO A 186 -12.42 1.55 -32.80
C PRO A 186 -13.20 0.67 -31.82
N VAL A 187 -12.71 0.58 -30.59
CA VAL A 187 -13.36 -0.09 -29.47
C VAL A 187 -14.62 0.71 -29.24
N SER A 188 -15.75 0.02 -29.32
CA SER A 188 -17.04 0.65 -29.07
C SER A 188 -16.96 1.39 -27.74
N LEU A 189 -17.25 2.70 -27.76
CA LEU A 189 -17.27 3.60 -26.61
C LEU A 189 -17.87 2.97 -25.31
N PRO A 190 -18.89 2.10 -25.38
CA PRO A 190 -19.42 1.40 -24.20
C PRO A 190 -18.43 0.44 -23.51
N ARG A 191 -17.56 -0.23 -24.26
CA ARG A 191 -16.56 -1.18 -23.69
C ARG A 191 -15.45 -0.44 -22.97
N LEU A 192 -15.02 0.71 -23.50
CA LEU A 192 -14.06 1.59 -22.84
C LEU A 192 -14.68 2.21 -21.57
N GLY A 193 -15.93 2.67 -21.66
CA GLY A 193 -16.69 3.18 -20.51
C GLY A 193 -16.74 2.19 -19.36
N LYS A 194 -17.01 0.90 -19.62
CA LYS A 194 -17.02 -0.15 -18.57
C LYS A 194 -15.67 -0.35 -17.86
N LYS A 195 -14.55 -0.05 -18.53
CA LYS A 195 -13.19 -0.16 -17.95
C LYS A 195 -12.79 1.09 -17.15
N ILE A 196 -13.26 2.28 -17.55
CA ILE A 196 -12.91 3.54 -16.89
C ILE A 196 -13.88 3.86 -15.74
N LEU A 197 -15.16 3.50 -15.87
CA LEU A 197 -16.21 3.79 -14.89
C LEU A 197 -15.84 3.41 -13.44
N PRO A 198 -15.20 2.25 -13.15
CA PRO A 198 -14.79 1.91 -11.79
C PRO A 198 -13.82 2.92 -11.17
N PHE A 199 -12.90 3.50 -11.95
CA PHE A 199 -12.00 4.54 -11.46
C PHE A 199 -12.73 5.85 -11.19
N ILE A 200 -13.73 6.20 -12.01
CA ILE A 200 -14.58 7.38 -11.78
C ILE A 200 -15.39 7.20 -10.49
N ILE A 201 -16.02 6.04 -10.30
CA ILE A 201 -16.76 5.73 -9.06
C ILE A 201 -15.84 5.82 -7.84
N LEU A 202 -14.65 5.21 -7.92
CA LEU A 202 -13.66 5.29 -6.85
C LEU A 202 -13.23 6.73 -6.55
N ALA A 203 -13.02 7.55 -7.57
CA ALA A 203 -12.68 8.97 -7.41
C ALA A 203 -13.81 9.75 -6.73
N VAL A 204 -15.07 9.55 -7.15
CA VAL A 204 -16.25 10.19 -6.55
C VAL A 204 -16.42 9.76 -5.09
N LEU A 205 -16.30 8.47 -4.79
CA LEU A 205 -16.38 7.97 -3.41
C LEU A 205 -15.29 8.56 -2.52
N THR A 206 -14.04 8.60 -3.02
CA THR A 206 -12.90 9.15 -2.29
C THR A 206 -13.05 10.64 -2.06
N ALA A 207 -13.48 11.39 -3.08
CA ALA A 207 -13.73 12.83 -2.97
C ALA A 207 -14.88 13.14 -1.99
N GLY A 208 -15.98 12.40 -2.08
CA GLY A 208 -17.11 12.52 -1.16
C GLY A 208 -16.71 12.22 0.29
N TYR A 209 -15.90 11.17 0.50
CA TYR A 209 -15.36 10.86 1.82
C TYR A 209 -14.46 11.99 2.35
N PHE A 210 -13.53 12.50 1.54
CA PHE A 210 -12.62 13.56 1.95
C PHE A 210 -13.34 14.87 2.21
N PHE A 211 -14.42 15.14 1.48
CA PHE A 211 -15.31 16.27 1.75
C PHE A 211 -15.94 16.15 3.15
N MET A 212 -16.39 14.95 3.55
CA MET A 212 -16.97 14.73 4.88
C MET A 212 -15.97 14.95 6.02
N ILE A 213 -14.70 14.61 5.82
CA ILE A 213 -13.64 14.76 6.83
C ILE A 213 -12.72 15.97 6.57
N TYR A 214 -13.15 16.93 5.75
CA TYR A 214 -12.27 17.99 5.25
C TYR A 214 -11.71 18.87 6.37
N ASP A 215 -12.59 19.39 7.23
CA ASP A 215 -12.18 20.27 8.34
C ASP A 215 -11.23 19.56 9.30
N ASP A 216 -11.46 18.26 9.50
CA ASP A 216 -10.61 17.40 10.32
C ASP A 216 -9.22 17.20 9.70
N LEU A 217 -9.15 17.00 8.39
CA LEU A 217 -7.88 16.90 7.67
C LEU A 217 -7.08 18.20 7.76
N VAL A 218 -7.74 19.34 7.59
CA VAL A 218 -7.12 20.68 7.74
C VAL A 218 -6.55 20.85 9.14
N ARG A 219 -7.35 20.55 10.18
CA ARG A 219 -6.88 20.59 11.58
C ARG A 219 -5.73 19.64 11.85
N GLY A 220 -5.77 18.43 11.27
CA GLY A 220 -4.69 17.44 11.38
C GLY A 220 -3.38 17.94 10.76
N ILE A 221 -3.45 18.60 9.60
CA ILE A 221 -2.32 19.23 8.94
C ILE A 221 -1.74 20.37 9.80
N GLU A 222 -2.57 21.28 10.28
CA GLU A 222 -2.13 22.39 11.14
C GLU A 222 -1.45 21.91 12.42
N THR A 223 -2.01 20.88 13.04
CA THR A 223 -1.44 20.25 14.24
C THR A 223 -0.06 19.65 13.94
N HIS A 224 0.11 19.04 12.76
CA HIS A 224 1.40 18.51 12.34
C HIS A 224 2.43 19.60 12.06
N ILE A 225 2.04 20.70 11.42
CA ILE A 225 2.93 21.86 11.20
C ILE A 225 3.41 22.42 12.54
N ARG A 226 2.51 22.58 13.53
CA ARG A 226 2.90 23.01 14.88
C ARG A 226 3.88 22.04 15.54
N PHE A 227 3.68 20.74 15.37
CA PHE A 227 4.63 19.72 15.85
C PHE A 227 6.01 19.87 15.19
N LEU A 228 6.07 20.06 13.87
CA LEU A 228 7.33 20.26 13.15
C LEU A 228 8.06 21.53 13.61
N LYS A 229 7.31 22.60 13.87
CA LYS A 229 7.87 23.85 14.41
C LYS A 229 8.52 23.63 15.77
N LEU A 230 7.81 22.96 16.67
CA LEU A 230 8.24 22.76 18.05
C LEU A 230 9.44 21.80 18.17
N PHE A 231 9.44 20.71 17.40
CA PHE A 231 10.40 19.61 17.58
C PHE A 231 11.49 19.54 16.50
N ARG A 232 11.26 20.12 15.33
CA ARG A 232 12.20 20.08 14.19
C ARG A 232 12.62 21.45 13.69
N ASN A 233 12.20 22.52 14.37
CA ASN A 233 12.51 23.91 14.03
C ASN A 233 12.25 24.23 12.55
N THR A 234 11.15 23.67 12.00
CA THR A 234 10.76 23.86 10.60
C THR A 234 9.24 23.91 10.48
N ASP A 235 8.74 24.84 9.68
CA ASP A 235 7.31 24.97 9.38
C ASP A 235 6.95 24.27 8.05
N SER A 236 7.94 23.66 7.38
CA SER A 236 7.77 23.08 6.05
C SER A 236 7.51 21.57 6.09
N MET A 237 6.38 21.17 5.52
CA MET A 237 6.08 19.77 5.21
C MET A 237 6.71 19.31 3.89
N ALA A 238 7.39 20.20 3.17
CA ALA A 238 8.01 19.85 1.90
C ALA A 238 9.02 18.71 2.06
N GLY A 239 9.10 17.89 1.02
CA GLY A 239 10.07 16.82 0.96
C GLY A 239 11.47 17.39 0.81
N THR A 240 12.41 16.94 1.65
CA THR A 240 13.84 17.16 1.46
C THR A 240 14.47 15.90 0.89
N PRO A 241 15.62 16.00 0.19
CA PRO A 241 16.35 14.82 -0.29
C PRO A 241 16.62 13.79 0.83
N GLN A 242 16.89 14.28 2.05
CA GLN A 242 17.08 13.44 3.23
C GLN A 242 15.81 12.66 3.60
N LYS A 243 14.64 13.29 3.60
CA LYS A 243 13.37 12.57 3.85
C LYS A 243 13.08 11.51 2.78
N PHE A 244 13.37 11.79 1.50
CA PHE A 244 13.25 10.78 0.43
C PHE A 244 14.23 9.63 0.64
N GLN A 245 15.45 9.92 1.08
CA GLN A 245 16.43 8.92 1.46
C GLN A 245 15.95 8.05 2.63
N GLU A 246 15.32 8.66 3.65
CA GLU A 246 14.72 7.93 4.78
C GLU A 246 13.59 7.01 4.33
N VAL A 247 12.72 7.45 3.41
CA VAL A 247 11.68 6.60 2.81
C VAL A 247 12.31 5.41 2.08
N ALA A 248 13.30 5.67 1.23
CA ALA A 248 13.97 4.63 0.46
C ALA A 248 14.66 3.60 1.37
N LEU A 249 15.40 4.07 2.38
CA LEU A 249 16.03 3.22 3.37
C LEU A 249 15.00 2.41 4.15
N HIS A 250 13.92 3.04 4.62
CA HIS A 250 12.86 2.36 5.37
C HIS A 250 12.27 1.21 4.56
N LEU A 251 11.88 1.45 3.31
CA LEU A 251 11.30 0.42 2.43
C LEU A 251 12.27 -0.73 2.12
N ALA A 252 13.58 -0.47 2.15
CA ALA A 252 14.59 -1.47 1.82
C ALA A 252 15.21 -2.18 3.05
N ARG A 253 14.72 -1.95 4.27
CA ARG A 253 15.23 -2.66 5.45
C ARG A 253 14.86 -4.15 5.40
N PRO A 254 15.79 -5.08 5.75
CA PRO A 254 17.11 -4.82 6.35
C PRO A 254 18.26 -4.65 5.34
N TRP A 255 18.04 -4.84 4.05
CA TRP A 255 19.08 -4.87 3.03
C TRP A 255 19.71 -3.50 2.71
N GLY A 256 19.01 -2.41 3.06
CA GLY A 256 19.46 -1.04 2.75
C GLY A 256 19.52 -0.78 1.25
N PHE A 257 20.42 0.10 0.81
CA PHE A 257 20.48 0.49 -0.61
C PHE A 257 20.82 -0.67 -1.56
N TRP A 258 21.39 -1.76 -1.05
CA TRP A 258 21.71 -2.95 -1.84
C TRP A 258 20.49 -3.59 -2.49
N LEU A 259 19.28 -3.44 -1.92
CA LEU A 259 18.05 -3.94 -2.54
C LEU A 259 17.73 -3.22 -3.86
N TYR A 260 18.16 -1.97 -4.01
CA TYR A 260 17.86 -1.19 -5.21
C TYR A 260 18.66 -1.63 -6.44
N LEU A 261 19.85 -2.23 -6.27
CA LEU A 261 20.62 -2.76 -7.40
C LEU A 261 19.84 -3.83 -8.20
N PRO A 262 19.35 -4.92 -7.58
CA PRO A 262 18.50 -5.86 -8.28
C PRO A 262 17.15 -5.24 -8.64
N ALA A 263 16.60 -4.29 -7.86
CA ALA A 263 15.33 -3.65 -8.23
C ALA A 263 15.44 -2.87 -9.55
N PHE A 264 16.49 -2.07 -9.73
CA PHE A 264 16.76 -1.37 -10.98
C PHE A 264 16.93 -2.37 -12.12
N TYR A 265 17.71 -3.44 -11.92
CA TYR A 265 17.85 -4.49 -12.94
C TYR A 265 16.51 -5.19 -13.25
N GLY A 266 15.65 -5.35 -12.26
CA GLY A 266 14.29 -5.86 -12.42
C GLY A 266 13.41 -4.99 -13.30
N VAL A 267 13.52 -3.65 -13.20
CA VAL A 267 12.83 -2.71 -14.11
C VAL A 267 13.23 -2.98 -15.57
N TRP A 268 14.52 -3.21 -15.82
CA TRP A 268 15.04 -3.55 -17.15
C TRP A 268 14.61 -4.95 -17.63
N ALA A 269 14.39 -5.89 -16.71
CA ALA A 269 13.94 -7.25 -17.04
C ALA A 269 12.48 -7.31 -17.53
N LEU A 270 11.65 -6.33 -17.14
CA LEU A 270 10.25 -6.23 -17.55
C LEU A 270 10.10 -5.85 -19.03
N ASN A 271 9.03 -6.35 -19.66
CA ASN A 271 8.63 -5.89 -21.00
C ASN A 271 8.16 -4.42 -20.95
N ARG A 272 8.05 -3.78 -22.12
CA ARG A 272 7.71 -2.34 -22.23
C ARG A 272 6.43 -1.97 -21.47
N THR A 273 5.37 -2.75 -21.63
CA THR A 273 4.07 -2.47 -21.01
C THR A 273 4.11 -2.64 -19.49
N GLN A 274 4.70 -3.73 -18.99
CA GLN A 274 4.87 -3.98 -17.55
C GLN A 274 5.80 -2.95 -16.90
N ARG A 275 6.88 -2.57 -17.59
CA ARG A 275 7.83 -1.55 -17.14
C ARG A 275 7.15 -0.21 -16.96
N GLY A 276 6.40 0.25 -17.97
CA GLY A 276 5.66 1.51 -17.87
C GLY A 276 4.59 1.46 -16.79
N PHE A 277 3.87 0.34 -16.63
CA PHE A 277 2.92 0.15 -15.52
C PHE A 277 3.59 0.38 -14.16
N ILE A 278 4.71 -0.31 -13.86
CA ILE A 278 5.38 -0.20 -12.56
C ILE A 278 6.01 1.19 -12.35
N LEU A 279 6.62 1.78 -13.39
CA LEU A 279 7.21 3.11 -13.29
C LEU A 279 6.16 4.19 -13.01
N ILE A 280 4.98 4.10 -13.63
CA ILE A 280 3.87 5.03 -13.34
C ILE A 280 3.32 4.77 -11.93
N LEU A 281 3.16 3.50 -11.55
CA LEU A 281 2.63 3.11 -10.24
C LEU A 281 3.49 3.63 -9.07
N LEU A 282 4.82 3.59 -9.22
CA LEU A 282 5.77 4.04 -8.19
C LEU A 282 6.17 5.52 -8.34
N GLY A 283 6.23 6.04 -9.57
CA GLY A 283 6.65 7.41 -9.84
C GLY A 283 5.56 8.44 -9.56
N THR A 284 4.29 8.12 -9.85
CA THR A 284 3.17 9.07 -9.66
C THR A 284 3.01 9.51 -8.20
N PRO A 285 3.00 8.62 -7.19
CA PRO A 285 2.85 9.06 -5.81
C PRO A 285 4.01 9.96 -5.35
N ALA A 286 5.25 9.66 -5.78
CA ALA A 286 6.41 10.51 -5.49
C ALA A 286 6.27 11.91 -6.12
N LEU A 287 5.81 11.97 -7.37
CA LEU A 287 5.56 13.25 -8.04
C LEU A 287 4.44 14.04 -7.34
N LEU A 288 3.33 13.39 -6.96
CA LEU A 288 2.23 14.06 -6.27
C LEU A 288 2.65 14.60 -4.90
N VAL A 289 3.52 13.91 -4.19
CA VAL A 289 4.09 14.40 -2.91
C VAL A 289 4.99 15.62 -3.11
N ILE A 290 5.78 15.64 -4.19
CA ILE A 290 6.61 16.81 -4.53
C ILE A 290 5.71 17.99 -4.89
N LEU A 291 4.70 17.77 -5.74
CA LEU A 291 3.78 18.80 -6.20
C LEU A 291 2.88 19.34 -5.09
N SER A 292 2.43 18.49 -4.17
CA SER A 292 1.60 18.91 -3.04
C SER A 292 2.40 19.65 -1.97
N GLY A 293 3.74 19.50 -1.95
CA GLY A 293 4.59 20.01 -0.89
C GLY A 293 4.32 19.33 0.47
N MET A 294 3.61 18.20 0.49
CA MET A 294 3.21 17.50 1.71
C MET A 294 3.84 16.10 1.76
N MET A 295 4.99 16.01 2.43
CA MET A 295 5.69 14.74 2.65
C MET A 295 5.45 14.21 4.06
N GLY A 296 4.87 13.01 4.15
CA GLY A 296 4.65 12.30 5.41
C GLY A 296 5.88 11.53 5.90
N PRO A 297 5.79 10.88 7.06
CA PRO A 297 6.87 10.03 7.58
C PRO A 297 7.03 8.74 6.74
N PRO A 298 8.21 8.08 6.73
CA PRO A 298 8.50 6.93 5.88
C PRO A 298 7.44 5.82 5.82
N ARG A 299 6.81 5.54 6.97
CA ARG A 299 5.77 4.51 7.12
C ARG A 299 4.50 4.72 6.27
N VAL A 300 4.18 5.95 5.85
CA VAL A 300 2.97 6.16 5.01
C VAL A 300 3.17 5.68 3.57
N TYR A 301 4.40 5.37 3.17
CA TYR A 301 4.77 4.94 1.82
C TYR A 301 4.84 3.41 1.68
N VAL A 302 4.41 2.65 2.70
CA VAL A 302 4.48 1.17 2.70
C VAL A 302 3.67 0.53 1.56
N TYR A 303 2.69 1.23 0.98
CA TYR A 303 2.03 0.76 -0.25
C TYR A 303 3.01 0.49 -1.40
N ALA A 304 4.19 1.10 -1.42
CA ALA A 304 5.22 0.91 -2.44
C ALA A 304 6.10 -0.34 -2.19
N LEU A 305 6.16 -0.82 -0.94
CA LEU A 305 7.01 -1.94 -0.53
C LEU A 305 6.80 -3.20 -1.38
N PRO A 306 5.56 -3.66 -1.65
CA PRO A 306 5.35 -4.90 -2.40
C PRO A 306 5.93 -4.82 -3.82
N PHE A 307 5.81 -3.68 -4.48
CA PHE A 307 6.27 -3.48 -5.85
C PHE A 307 7.80 -3.32 -5.94
N LEU A 308 8.43 -2.70 -4.93
CA LEU A 308 9.88 -2.67 -4.82
C LEU A 308 10.45 -4.09 -4.66
N ILE A 309 9.83 -4.90 -3.81
CA ILE A 309 10.24 -6.30 -3.58
C ILE A 309 10.07 -7.15 -4.84
N LEU A 310 8.97 -6.96 -5.58
CA LEU A 310 8.76 -7.63 -6.87
C LEU A 310 9.88 -7.29 -7.86
N LEU A 311 10.25 -6.01 -7.97
CA LEU A 311 11.35 -5.59 -8.84
C LEU A 311 12.68 -6.22 -8.44
N ALA A 312 13.01 -6.24 -7.15
CA ALA A 312 14.22 -6.90 -6.66
C ALA A 312 14.23 -8.40 -7.01
N ALA A 313 13.13 -9.10 -6.80
CA ALA A 313 13.00 -10.52 -7.15
C ALA A 313 13.19 -10.79 -8.65
N LEU A 314 12.63 -9.93 -9.51
CA LEU A 314 12.81 -10.01 -10.96
C LEU A 314 14.27 -9.83 -11.36
N GLY A 315 14.96 -8.85 -10.77
CA GLY A 315 16.38 -8.63 -11.00
C GLY A 315 17.24 -9.81 -10.57
N ILE A 316 16.95 -10.40 -9.40
CA ILE A 316 17.67 -11.59 -8.91
C ILE A 316 17.49 -12.78 -9.86
N ASP A 317 16.25 -13.13 -10.26
CA ASP A 317 16.01 -14.24 -11.20
C ASP A 317 16.72 -14.00 -12.55
N ARG A 318 16.68 -12.75 -13.06
CA ARG A 318 17.35 -12.39 -14.30
C ARG A 318 18.88 -12.50 -14.18
N GLY A 319 19.45 -12.06 -13.06
CA GLY A 319 20.89 -12.10 -12.80
C GLY A 319 21.42 -13.52 -12.75
N ILE A 320 20.72 -14.41 -12.02
CA ILE A 320 21.06 -15.83 -11.94
C ILE A 320 21.05 -16.49 -13.33
N ARG A 321 20.04 -16.19 -14.17
CA ARG A 321 19.96 -16.74 -15.54
C ARG A 321 21.08 -16.24 -16.46
N SER A 322 21.55 -15.02 -16.25
CA SER A 322 22.66 -14.47 -17.03
C SER A 322 23.97 -15.17 -16.65
N LEU A 323 24.19 -15.42 -15.36
CA LEU A 323 25.37 -16.11 -14.85
C LEU A 323 25.39 -17.59 -15.25
N SER A 324 24.24 -18.26 -15.31
CA SER A 324 24.16 -19.67 -15.71
C SER A 324 24.36 -19.92 -17.21
N ARG A 325 24.55 -18.88 -18.01
CA ARG A 325 24.80 -18.95 -19.47
C ARG A 325 26.27 -18.70 -19.83
N VAL A 326 27.08 -18.32 -18.84
CA VAL A 326 28.54 -18.16 -18.93
C VAL A 326 29.17 -19.44 -18.37
#